data_AF-A0A8X7U9U7-F1
#
_entry.id   AF-A0A8X7U9U7-F1
#
_cell.length_a   1.000
_cell.length_b   1.000
_cell.length_c   1.000
_cell.angle_alpha   90.00
_cell.angle_beta   90.00
_cell.angle_gamma   90.00
#
_symmetry.space_group_name_H-M   'P 1'
#
loop_
_entity.id
_entity.type
_entity.pdbx_description
1 polymer ?
#
loop_
_entity_poly.entity_id
_entity_poly.type
_entity_poly.pdbx_seq_one_letter_code
_entity_poly.pdbx_strand_id
1 'polypeptide(L)'
;MESHVLPNLPQEIVCKIIELVGEESFYNLGPFLRAGKRGYALAHEPSVLKKCDVSEMEDGFVTCQIRQGCRARDSSQMCRLLTTPSIGLKESIKILEPNVPMHGFSTLAVAIFNVCLGNDKEASKVFQLFAAYHHDLRSDDTCEMGESIENQLKAFGAEDLNCNKYGESFKFPDDGVIKTPRCVYDHDYADNLEGDCKNCRLFWICVNIANIL
;
A
#
# COMPACT_ATOMS: atom_id res chain seq x y z
N MET A 1 8.19 1.88 24.85
CA MET A 1 7.19 2.17 23.80
C MET A 1 5.86 1.71 24.35
N GLU A 2 4.98 2.65 24.69
CA GLU A 2 3.68 2.32 25.31
C GLU A 2 2.79 1.69 24.25
N SER A 3 2.29 0.48 24.50
CA SER A 3 1.25 -0.10 23.65
C SER A 3 0.04 0.83 23.70
N HIS A 4 -0.32 1.45 22.57
CA HIS A 4 -1.56 2.21 22.46
C HIS A 4 -2.73 1.23 22.58
N VAL A 5 -3.19 0.99 23.80
CA VAL A 5 -4.35 0.14 24.05
C VAL A 5 -5.58 1.02 23.94
N LEU A 6 -6.53 0.59 23.10
CA LEU A 6 -7.82 1.24 23.00
C LEU A 6 -8.45 1.33 24.39
N PRO A 7 -8.84 2.52 24.88
CA PRO A 7 -9.43 2.66 26.20
C PRO A 7 -10.67 1.79 26.34
N ASN A 8 -10.93 1.28 27.54
CA ASN A 8 -12.03 0.36 27.79
C ASN A 8 -13.39 1.08 27.85
N LEU A 9 -13.80 1.63 26.71
CA LEU A 9 -15.07 2.33 26.51
C LEU A 9 -16.11 1.39 25.87
N PRO A 10 -17.41 1.66 26.00
CA PRO A 10 -18.45 0.97 25.23
C PRO A 10 -18.18 1.03 23.72
N GLN A 11 -18.47 -0.07 23.00
CA GLN A 11 -18.26 -0.17 21.54
C GLN A 11 -18.89 0.98 20.77
N GLU A 12 -20.13 1.33 21.12
CA GLU A 12 -20.90 2.41 20.46
C GLU A 12 -20.21 3.77 20.57
N ILE A 13 -19.54 4.03 21.70
CA ILE A 13 -18.80 5.28 21.91
C ILE A 13 -17.53 5.29 21.07
N VAL A 14 -16.79 4.17 21.04
CA VAL A 14 -15.60 4.06 20.21
C VAL A 14 -15.95 4.19 18.73
N CYS A 15 -17.00 3.50 18.25
CA CYS A 15 -17.45 3.63 16.85
C CYS A 15 -17.78 5.07 16.51
N LYS A 16 -18.51 5.81 17.37
CA LYS A 16 -18.78 7.24 17.15
C LYS A 16 -17.52 8.09 17.09
N ILE A 17 -16.53 7.81 17.92
CA ILE A 17 -15.24 8.54 17.88
C ILE A 17 -14.55 8.26 16.54
N ILE A 18 -14.47 6.99 16.13
CA ILE A 18 -13.85 6.57 14.87
C ILE A 18 -14.60 7.15 13.66
N GLU A 19 -15.94 7.21 13.71
CA GLU A 19 -16.76 7.87 12.70
C GLU A 19 -16.39 9.35 12.57
N LEU A 20 -16.36 10.09 13.68
CA LEU A 20 -16.09 11.54 13.66
C LEU A 20 -14.69 11.86 13.13
N VAL A 21 -13.66 11.13 13.59
CA VAL A 21 -12.29 11.36 13.12
C VAL A 21 -12.11 10.89 11.67
N GLY A 22 -12.82 9.83 11.27
CA GLY A 22 -12.83 9.34 9.90
C GLY A 22 -13.57 10.26 8.94
N GLU A 23 -14.64 10.94 9.38
CA GLU A 23 -15.36 11.98 8.63
C GLU A 23 -14.46 13.17 8.29
N GLU A 24 -13.48 13.48 9.14
CA GLU A 24 -12.48 14.52 8.85
C GLU A 24 -11.44 14.05 7.82
N SER A 25 -10.92 12.84 7.98
CA SER A 25 -10.06 12.18 7.00
C SER A 25 -9.90 10.71 7.35
N PHE A 26 -9.97 9.84 6.35
CA PHE A 26 -9.72 8.42 6.52
C PHE A 26 -8.31 8.11 7.09
N TYR A 27 -7.32 8.98 6.88
CA TYR A 27 -5.97 8.78 7.45
C TYR A 27 -5.95 8.88 8.98
N ASN A 28 -6.93 9.55 9.59
CA ASN A 28 -7.07 9.64 11.04
C ASN A 28 -7.44 8.31 11.70
N LEU A 29 -7.79 7.27 10.93
CA LEU A 29 -8.08 5.94 11.47
C LEU A 29 -6.83 5.17 11.91
N GLY A 30 -5.63 5.60 11.49
CA GLY A 30 -4.35 4.92 11.77
C GLY A 30 -4.15 4.53 13.24
N PRO A 31 -4.33 5.42 14.22
CA PRO A 31 -4.22 5.09 15.64
C PRO A 31 -5.16 3.98 16.11
N PHE A 32 -6.40 3.91 15.59
CA PHE A 32 -7.37 2.88 15.99
C PHE A 32 -7.03 1.51 15.43
N LEU A 33 -6.48 1.47 14.21
CA LEU A 33 -5.99 0.24 13.60
C LEU A 33 -4.80 -0.34 14.36
N ARG A 34 -3.96 0.54 14.94
CA ARG A 34 -2.83 0.18 15.80
C ARG A 34 -3.24 -0.21 17.22
N ALA A 35 -4.46 0.12 17.65
CA ALA A 35 -4.94 -0.11 19.01
C ALA A 35 -5.35 -1.57 19.32
N GLY A 36 -4.73 -2.54 18.63
CA GLY A 36 -4.97 -3.97 18.74
C GLY A 36 -6.22 -4.46 18.00
N LYS A 37 -6.49 -5.78 18.11
CA LYS A 37 -7.57 -6.47 17.37
C LYS A 37 -8.94 -5.80 17.50
N ARG A 38 -9.21 -5.21 18.68
CA ARG A 38 -10.47 -4.53 18.96
C ARG A 38 -10.59 -3.23 18.18
N GLY A 39 -9.57 -2.35 18.23
CA GLY A 39 -9.59 -1.10 17.48
C GLY A 39 -9.69 -1.35 15.97
N TYR A 40 -8.95 -2.36 15.48
CA TYR A 40 -9.04 -2.84 14.10
C TYR A 40 -10.47 -3.22 13.69
N ALA A 41 -11.13 -4.06 14.49
CA ALA A 41 -12.47 -4.56 14.15
C ALA A 41 -13.51 -3.43 14.11
N LEU A 42 -13.37 -2.42 14.96
CA LEU A 42 -14.29 -1.28 15.04
C LEU A 42 -14.05 -0.28 13.90
N ALA A 43 -12.79 -0.05 13.52
CA ALA A 43 -12.46 0.82 12.38
C ALA A 43 -12.88 0.21 11.02
N HIS A 44 -12.99 -1.12 10.94
CA HIS A 44 -13.49 -1.82 9.75
C HIS A 44 -14.99 -2.10 9.78
N GLU A 45 -15.71 -1.55 10.76
CA GLU A 45 -17.14 -1.75 10.85
C GLU A 45 -17.83 -1.01 9.67
N PRO A 46 -18.71 -1.67 8.90
CA PRO A 46 -19.25 -1.07 7.68
C PRO A 46 -20.05 0.21 7.88
N SER A 47 -20.65 0.45 9.06
CA SER A 47 -21.34 1.70 9.36
C SER A 47 -20.37 2.85 9.64
N VAL A 48 -19.19 2.55 10.19
CA VAL A 48 -18.08 3.50 10.35
C VAL A 48 -17.51 3.91 8.99
N LEU A 49 -17.08 2.94 8.17
CA LEU A 49 -16.41 3.20 6.90
C LEU A 49 -17.27 3.97 5.89
N LYS A 50 -18.60 3.87 5.99
CA LYS A 50 -19.54 4.62 5.14
C LYS A 50 -19.54 6.12 5.40
N LYS A 51 -19.08 6.54 6.58
CA LYS A 51 -19.06 7.95 6.98
C LYS A 51 -17.69 8.58 6.80
N CYS A 52 -16.64 7.78 6.69
CA CYS A 52 -15.30 8.32 6.54
C CYS A 52 -15.16 9.11 5.23
N ASP A 53 -14.52 10.28 5.32
CA ASP A 53 -14.11 11.01 4.13
C ASP A 53 -12.87 10.36 3.53
N VAL A 54 -13.06 9.83 2.33
CA VAL A 54 -12.00 9.20 1.53
C VAL A 54 -11.56 10.11 0.38
N SER A 55 -11.99 11.38 0.34
CA SER A 55 -11.65 12.35 -0.69
C SER A 55 -10.13 12.56 -0.84
N GLU A 56 -9.39 12.56 0.27
CA GLU A 56 -7.91 12.59 0.26
C GLU A 56 -7.28 11.32 -0.32
N MET A 57 -8.05 10.23 -0.40
CA MET A 57 -7.67 9.02 -1.13
C MET A 57 -8.06 9.14 -2.61
N GLU A 58 -9.07 9.95 -2.93
CA GLU A 58 -9.52 10.24 -4.30
C GLU A 58 -8.57 11.19 -5.03
N ASP A 59 -8.01 12.20 -4.35
CA ASP A 59 -7.08 13.17 -4.95
C ASP A 59 -5.73 12.55 -5.38
N GLY A 60 -5.38 11.37 -4.85
CA GLY A 60 -4.21 10.62 -5.30
C GLY A 60 -4.42 9.75 -6.54
N PHE A 61 -5.68 9.43 -6.93
CA PHE A 61 -5.91 8.33 -7.88
C PHE A 61 -7.19 8.37 -8.74
N VAL A 62 -8.11 9.31 -8.50
CA VAL A 62 -9.50 9.15 -8.92
C VAL A 62 -9.91 10.20 -9.93
N THR A 63 -9.33 10.12 -11.12
CA THR A 63 -10.01 10.62 -12.33
C THR A 63 -10.22 9.59 -13.43
N CYS A 64 -9.64 8.37 -13.35
CA CYS A 64 -9.74 7.45 -14.49
C CYS A 64 -10.77 6.30 -14.40
N GLN A 65 -11.29 5.89 -13.23
CA GLN A 65 -12.14 4.67 -13.18
C GLN A 65 -13.54 4.81 -12.58
N ILE A 66 -13.93 5.96 -12.02
CA ILE A 66 -15.31 6.13 -11.50
C ILE A 66 -16.36 6.31 -12.62
N ARG A 67 -15.96 6.70 -13.84
CA ARG A 67 -16.91 6.89 -14.95
C ARG A 67 -17.50 5.58 -15.53
N GLN A 68 -17.06 4.40 -15.09
CA GLN A 68 -17.59 3.10 -15.53
C GLN A 68 -18.16 2.20 -14.42
N GLY A 69 -18.55 2.77 -13.27
CA GLY A 69 -19.51 2.12 -12.38
C GLY A 69 -18.96 1.25 -11.25
N CYS A 70 -17.78 1.56 -10.71
CA CYS A 70 -17.30 0.92 -9.49
C CYS A 70 -18.07 1.44 -8.26
N ARG A 71 -18.95 0.60 -7.70
CA ARG A 71 -19.70 0.88 -6.46
C ARG A 71 -18.85 0.51 -5.25
N ALA A 72 -18.61 1.45 -4.32
CA ALA A 72 -18.36 1.28 -2.88
C ALA A 72 -17.37 0.19 -2.40
N ARG A 73 -16.67 -0.51 -3.29
CA ARG A 73 -15.72 -1.61 -3.03
C ARG A 73 -14.28 -1.13 -3.00
N ASP A 74 -14.00 0.06 -3.54
CA ASP A 74 -12.63 0.53 -3.74
C ASP A 74 -12.05 1.16 -2.46
N SER A 75 -12.88 1.82 -1.64
CA SER A 75 -12.51 2.24 -0.29
C SER A 75 -12.14 1.04 0.62
N SER A 76 -12.82 -0.10 0.45
CA SER A 76 -12.49 -1.33 1.20
C SER A 76 -11.17 -2.01 0.77
N GLN A 77 -10.72 -1.78 -0.48
CA GLN A 77 -9.52 -2.41 -1.03
C GLN A 77 -8.27 -1.67 -0.64
N MET A 78 -8.33 -0.33 -0.62
CA MET A 78 -7.29 0.47 0.00
C MET A 78 -7.16 0.09 1.48
N CYS A 79 -8.27 0.08 2.22
CA CYS A 79 -8.33 -0.35 3.63
C CYS A 79 -7.70 -1.73 3.87
N ARG A 80 -7.68 -2.64 2.87
CA ARG A 80 -7.04 -3.97 2.95
C ARG A 80 -5.51 -3.93 2.76
N LEU A 81 -4.97 -3.07 1.87
CA LEU A 81 -3.52 -2.80 1.77
C LEU A 81 -2.96 -2.27 3.09
N LEU A 82 -3.77 -1.47 3.78
CA LEU A 82 -3.45 -0.77 5.04
C LEU A 82 -3.32 -1.68 6.26
N THR A 83 -3.56 -2.98 6.08
CA THR A 83 -3.44 -4.01 7.12
C THR A 83 -2.21 -4.89 6.94
N THR A 84 -1.43 -4.64 5.89
CA THR A 84 -0.24 -5.44 5.56
C THR A 84 0.79 -5.51 6.69
N PRO A 85 1.06 -4.44 7.45
CA PRO A 85 1.95 -4.52 8.61
C PRO A 85 1.38 -5.35 9.78
N SER A 86 0.04 -5.48 9.89
CA SER A 86 -0.62 -6.19 10.99
C SER A 86 -1.06 -7.62 10.67
N ILE A 87 -1.34 -7.93 9.40
CA ILE A 87 -1.77 -9.26 8.90
C ILE A 87 -0.61 -9.98 8.16
N GLY A 88 0.37 -9.22 7.66
CA GLY A 88 1.56 -9.72 6.98
C GLY A 88 1.40 -9.85 5.47
N LEU A 89 2.52 -9.66 4.75
CA LEU A 89 2.62 -9.68 3.27
C LEU A 89 1.90 -10.87 2.60
N LYS A 90 2.06 -12.09 3.14
CA LYS A 90 1.47 -13.30 2.55
C LYS A 90 -0.06 -13.26 2.54
N GLU A 91 -0.67 -12.72 3.59
CA GLU A 91 -2.12 -12.66 3.68
C GLU A 91 -2.66 -11.48 2.85
N SER A 92 -1.93 -10.36 2.82
CA SER A 92 -2.22 -9.24 1.91
C SER A 92 -2.22 -9.68 0.45
N ILE A 93 -1.26 -10.50 0.03
CA ILE A 93 -1.23 -11.08 -1.32
C ILE A 93 -2.50 -11.88 -1.59
N LYS A 94 -2.89 -12.84 -0.73
CA LYS A 94 -4.12 -13.63 -0.93
C LYS A 94 -5.38 -12.78 -1.05
N ILE A 95 -5.41 -11.65 -0.36
CA ILE A 95 -6.52 -10.71 -0.35
C ILE A 95 -6.63 -9.95 -1.68
N LEU A 96 -5.49 -9.59 -2.28
CA LEU A 96 -5.39 -8.77 -3.49
C LEU A 96 -5.32 -9.60 -4.77
N GLU A 97 -4.82 -10.83 -4.70
CA GLU A 97 -4.64 -11.75 -5.83
C GLU A 97 -5.92 -11.95 -6.67
N PRO A 98 -7.14 -12.06 -6.10
CA PRO A 98 -8.37 -12.18 -6.89
C PRO A 98 -8.65 -11.00 -7.83
N ASN A 99 -8.01 -9.85 -7.63
CA ASN A 99 -8.17 -8.66 -8.47
C ASN A 99 -7.13 -8.60 -9.60
N VAL A 100 -6.15 -9.50 -9.62
CA VAL A 100 -5.09 -9.54 -10.63
C VAL A 100 -5.57 -10.29 -11.88
N PRO A 101 -5.40 -9.76 -13.10
CA PRO A 101 -4.77 -8.49 -13.44
C PRO A 101 -5.77 -7.36 -13.72
N MET A 102 -7.05 -7.51 -13.36
CA MET A 102 -8.09 -6.56 -13.78
C MET A 102 -7.98 -5.19 -13.09
N HIS A 103 -7.35 -5.12 -11.91
CA HIS A 103 -7.17 -3.87 -11.16
C HIS A 103 -5.69 -3.50 -11.05
N GLY A 104 -5.30 -2.35 -11.61
CA GLY A 104 -3.89 -1.91 -11.71
C GLY A 104 -3.20 -1.78 -10.36
N PHE A 105 -3.83 -1.10 -9.40
CA PHE A 105 -3.26 -0.89 -8.06
C PHE A 105 -3.02 -2.21 -7.31
N SER A 106 -4.01 -3.11 -7.31
CA SER A 106 -3.87 -4.42 -6.67
C SER A 106 -2.80 -5.27 -7.37
N THR A 107 -2.72 -5.18 -8.70
CA THR A 107 -1.72 -5.90 -9.49
C THR A 107 -0.31 -5.42 -9.17
N LEU A 108 -0.09 -4.11 -9.14
CA LEU A 108 1.20 -3.53 -8.78
C LEU A 108 1.59 -3.85 -7.33
N ALA A 109 0.65 -3.71 -6.39
CA ALA A 109 0.88 -4.04 -4.98
C ALA A 109 1.26 -5.52 -4.78
N VAL A 110 0.58 -6.46 -5.45
CA VAL A 110 0.91 -7.89 -5.38
C VAL A 110 2.29 -8.18 -5.97
N ALA A 111 2.69 -7.50 -7.05
CA ALA A 111 4.03 -7.64 -7.61
C ALA A 111 5.10 -7.19 -6.60
N ILE A 112 4.95 -5.97 -6.06
CA ILE A 112 5.88 -5.39 -5.07
C ILE A 112 5.96 -6.25 -3.79
N PHE A 113 4.83 -6.75 -3.30
CA PHE A 113 4.79 -7.62 -2.12
C PHE A 113 5.51 -8.96 -2.35
N ASN A 114 5.42 -9.51 -3.56
CA ASN A 114 6.22 -10.69 -3.92
C ASN A 114 7.72 -10.37 -4.01
N VAL A 115 8.11 -9.17 -4.47
CA VAL A 115 9.51 -8.71 -4.39
C VAL A 115 9.98 -8.68 -2.94
N CYS A 116 9.21 -8.06 -2.04
CA CYS A 116 9.56 -7.95 -0.62
C CYS A 116 9.70 -9.33 0.05
N LEU A 117 8.94 -10.34 -0.40
CA LEU A 117 9.05 -11.72 0.08
C LEU A 117 10.21 -12.52 -0.56
N GLY A 118 10.90 -11.98 -1.56
CA GLY A 118 11.90 -12.71 -2.36
C GLY A 118 11.30 -13.75 -3.31
N ASN A 119 10.02 -13.62 -3.66
CA ASN A 119 9.32 -14.50 -4.59
C ASN A 119 9.56 -14.05 -6.05
N ASP A 120 10.81 -13.99 -6.49
CA ASP A 120 11.24 -13.38 -7.76
C ASP A 120 10.38 -13.81 -8.96
N LYS A 121 10.14 -15.12 -9.10
CA LYS A 121 9.36 -15.67 -10.23
C LYS A 121 7.91 -15.18 -10.27
N GLU A 122 7.26 -15.10 -9.11
CA GLU A 122 5.86 -14.66 -9.05
C GLU A 122 5.79 -13.14 -9.20
N ALA A 123 6.73 -12.40 -8.60
CA ALA A 123 6.85 -10.95 -8.80
C ALA A 123 6.97 -10.62 -10.30
N SER A 124 7.89 -11.26 -11.01
CA SER A 124 8.08 -11.07 -12.45
C SER A 124 6.83 -11.41 -13.26
N LYS A 125 6.18 -12.54 -12.95
CA LYS A 125 4.91 -12.90 -13.62
C LYS A 125 3.84 -11.83 -13.44
N VAL A 126 3.69 -11.29 -12.23
CA VAL A 126 2.69 -10.25 -11.95
C VAL A 126 3.09 -8.92 -12.58
N PHE A 127 4.38 -8.57 -12.64
CA PHE A 127 4.85 -7.39 -13.39
C PHE A 127 4.57 -7.50 -14.89
N GLN A 128 4.70 -8.69 -15.50
CA GLN A 128 4.29 -8.89 -16.90
C GLN A 128 2.80 -8.64 -17.10
N LEU A 129 1.98 -9.18 -16.20
CA LEU A 129 0.54 -8.98 -16.23
C LEU A 129 0.20 -7.49 -16.06
N PHE A 130 0.89 -6.79 -15.16
CA PHE A 130 0.71 -5.36 -15.00
C PHE A 130 1.01 -4.60 -16.30
N ALA A 131 2.19 -4.84 -16.89
CA ALA A 131 2.63 -4.18 -18.11
C ALA A 131 1.74 -4.49 -19.33
N ALA A 132 1.14 -5.69 -19.37
CA ALA A 132 0.27 -6.11 -20.45
C ALA A 132 -1.15 -5.50 -20.39
N TYR A 133 -1.66 -5.21 -19.18
CA TYR A 133 -3.05 -4.78 -18.98
C TYR A 133 -3.20 -3.31 -18.58
N HIS A 134 -2.15 -2.69 -18.03
CA HIS A 134 -2.21 -1.33 -17.48
C HIS A 134 -1.15 -0.43 -18.13
N HIS A 135 -0.03 -0.20 -17.45
CA HIS A 135 0.98 0.79 -17.84
C HIS A 135 2.36 0.15 -17.99
N ASP A 136 3.22 0.75 -18.81
CA ASP A 136 4.63 0.37 -18.88
C ASP A 136 5.30 0.53 -17.50
N LEU A 137 6.18 -0.40 -17.12
CA LEU A 137 6.82 -0.41 -15.80
C LEU A 137 7.66 0.84 -15.50
N ARG A 138 8.05 1.59 -16.54
CA ARG A 138 8.84 2.83 -16.45
C ARG A 138 8.01 4.08 -16.72
N SER A 139 6.69 3.96 -16.84
CA SER A 139 5.82 5.12 -17.01
C SER A 139 5.72 5.94 -15.71
N ASP A 140 5.38 7.21 -15.87
CA ASP A 140 5.10 8.08 -14.73
C ASP A 140 3.87 7.56 -13.96
N ASP A 141 2.82 7.11 -14.67
CA ASP A 141 1.64 6.49 -14.07
C ASP A 141 2.02 5.36 -13.10
N THR A 142 2.90 4.43 -13.51
CA THR A 142 3.36 3.31 -12.65
C THR A 142 4.10 3.81 -11.43
N CYS A 143 4.90 4.87 -11.58
CA CYS A 143 5.63 5.47 -10.48
C CYS A 143 4.67 6.12 -9.47
N GLU A 144 3.68 6.88 -9.94
CA GLU A 144 2.63 7.47 -9.11
C GLU A 144 1.80 6.40 -8.38
N MET A 145 1.48 5.28 -9.05
CA MET A 145 0.86 4.11 -8.41
C MET A 145 1.71 3.56 -7.27
N GLY A 146 3.00 3.37 -7.51
CA GLY A 146 3.94 2.85 -6.53
C GLY A 146 4.14 3.77 -5.33
N GLU A 147 4.27 5.08 -5.58
CA GLU A 147 4.39 6.10 -4.53
C GLU A 147 3.12 6.22 -3.70
N SER A 148 1.95 6.07 -4.31
CA SER A 148 0.68 6.00 -3.58
C SER A 148 0.62 4.79 -2.66
N ILE A 149 1.09 3.62 -3.10
CA ILE A 149 1.24 2.42 -2.23
C ILE A 149 2.21 2.71 -1.08
N GLU A 150 3.38 3.30 -1.37
CA GLU A 150 4.38 3.65 -0.37
C GLU A 150 3.82 4.62 0.68
N ASN A 151 3.16 5.70 0.26
CA ASN A 151 2.57 6.71 1.13
C ASN A 151 1.45 6.13 1.99
N GLN A 152 0.62 5.24 1.43
CA GLN A 152 -0.38 4.51 2.18
C GLN A 152 0.25 3.60 3.23
N LEU A 153 1.34 2.90 2.92
CA LEU A 153 2.04 2.10 3.92
C LEU A 153 2.67 2.97 5.01
N LYS A 154 3.25 4.13 4.66
CA LYS A 154 3.79 5.09 5.64
C LYS A 154 2.72 5.66 6.56
N ALA A 155 1.59 6.12 6.01
CA ALA A 155 0.51 6.74 6.78
C ALA A 155 -0.10 5.77 7.80
N PHE A 156 -0.21 4.50 7.43
CA PHE A 156 -0.79 3.47 8.30
C PHE A 156 0.25 2.79 9.20
N GLY A 157 1.53 2.81 8.81
CA GLY A 157 2.68 2.24 9.52
C GLY A 157 3.54 3.24 10.31
N ALA A 158 3.07 4.45 10.58
CA ALA A 158 3.84 5.55 11.20
C ALA A 158 4.82 5.12 12.30
N GLU A 159 6.10 5.45 12.09
CA GLU A 159 7.25 5.54 13.03
C GLU A 159 7.63 4.32 13.89
N ASP A 160 6.70 3.42 14.23
CA ASP A 160 6.92 2.27 15.12
C ASP A 160 7.10 0.94 14.38
N LEU A 161 6.82 0.91 13.07
CA LEU A 161 6.94 -0.29 12.21
C LEU A 161 7.96 -0.11 11.09
N ASN A 162 8.95 0.76 11.27
CA ASN A 162 10.18 0.69 10.48
C ASN A 162 10.98 -0.57 10.90
N CYS A 163 10.34 -1.74 10.83
CA CYS A 163 10.91 -3.01 11.26
C CYS A 163 12.05 -3.45 10.35
N ASN A 164 12.23 -2.77 9.19
CA ASN A 164 13.28 -3.02 8.21
C ASN A 164 13.42 -4.52 7.93
N LYS A 165 12.31 -5.24 8.00
CA LYS A 165 12.33 -6.69 8.13
C LYS A 165 12.69 -7.33 6.80
N TYR A 166 12.23 -6.70 5.73
CA TYR A 166 12.52 -7.15 4.38
C TYR A 166 13.64 -6.35 3.72
N GLY A 167 13.95 -5.14 4.22
CA GLY A 167 15.00 -4.27 3.69
C GLY A 167 16.40 -4.90 3.72
N GLU A 168 16.82 -5.52 4.83
CA GLU A 168 18.13 -6.18 4.92
C GLU A 168 18.28 -7.37 3.96
N SER A 169 17.19 -8.08 3.68
CA SER A 169 17.15 -9.21 2.75
C SER A 169 16.70 -8.82 1.35
N PHE A 170 16.52 -7.53 1.07
CA PHE A 170 15.89 -7.07 -0.16
C PHE A 170 16.72 -7.48 -1.37
N LYS A 171 16.05 -8.12 -2.32
CA LYS A 171 16.62 -8.44 -3.60
C LYS A 171 15.58 -8.15 -4.67
N PHE A 172 15.91 -7.23 -5.57
CA PHE A 172 15.06 -6.97 -6.71
C PHE A 172 15.17 -8.12 -7.71
N PRO A 173 14.07 -8.54 -8.37
CA PRO A 173 14.15 -9.61 -9.35
C PRO A 173 15.04 -9.16 -10.52
N ASP A 174 15.94 -10.05 -10.92
CA ASP A 174 16.85 -9.84 -12.05
C ASP A 174 16.77 -11.05 -12.98
N ASP A 175 15.81 -10.99 -13.90
CA ASP A 175 15.51 -12.06 -14.84
C ASP A 175 15.18 -11.52 -16.26
N GLY A 176 14.60 -12.36 -17.11
CA GLY A 176 14.25 -11.98 -18.48
C GLY A 176 13.11 -10.97 -18.59
N VAL A 177 12.41 -10.69 -17.49
CA VAL A 177 11.20 -9.88 -17.41
C VAL A 177 11.49 -8.51 -16.84
N ILE A 178 12.09 -8.50 -15.66
CA ILE A 178 12.44 -7.31 -14.92
C ILE A 178 13.89 -7.46 -14.47
N LYS A 179 14.63 -6.37 -14.57
CA LYS A 179 16.06 -6.36 -14.29
C LYS A 179 16.39 -5.25 -13.34
N THR A 180 17.35 -5.51 -12.46
CA THR A 180 17.97 -4.46 -11.66
C THR A 180 18.54 -3.40 -12.61
N PRO A 181 18.06 -2.15 -12.53
CA PRO A 181 18.54 -1.10 -13.43
C PRO A 181 20.01 -0.81 -13.16
N ARG A 182 20.82 -0.67 -14.23
CA ARG A 182 22.27 -0.44 -14.09
C ARG A 182 22.59 0.88 -13.39
N CYS A 183 21.75 1.89 -13.61
CA CYS A 183 21.92 3.22 -13.04
C CYS A 183 21.58 3.30 -11.54
N VAL A 184 21.18 2.19 -10.89
CA VAL A 184 20.92 2.19 -9.44
C VAL A 184 22.17 2.56 -8.63
N TYR A 185 23.36 2.20 -9.10
CA TYR A 185 24.61 2.54 -8.41
C TYR A 185 25.10 3.97 -8.72
N ASP A 186 24.49 4.62 -9.70
CA ASP A 186 24.87 5.97 -10.15
C ASP A 186 23.90 7.04 -9.60
N HIS A 187 22.78 6.64 -8.98
CA HIS A 187 21.77 7.54 -8.41
C HIS A 187 21.55 7.23 -6.94
N ASP A 188 21.73 8.22 -6.08
CA ASP A 188 21.49 8.09 -4.64
C ASP A 188 20.11 8.68 -4.32
N TYR A 189 19.09 7.83 -4.15
CA TYR A 189 17.71 8.27 -3.89
C TYR A 189 17.53 8.80 -2.44
N ALA A 190 18.61 8.84 -1.65
CA ALA A 190 18.62 9.25 -0.24
C ALA A 190 18.33 10.75 -0.04
N ASP A 191 18.61 11.60 -1.03
CA ASP A 191 18.27 13.02 -1.03
C ASP A 191 17.34 13.31 -2.20
N ASN A 192 16.20 13.96 -1.94
CA ASN A 192 15.08 14.26 -2.85
C ASN A 192 15.42 15.13 -4.10
N LEU A 193 16.58 14.94 -4.73
CA LEU A 193 17.12 15.73 -5.83
C LEU A 193 17.47 14.90 -7.09
N GLU A 194 17.45 13.55 -7.03
CA GLU A 194 17.78 12.66 -8.17
C GLU A 194 16.66 11.65 -8.54
N GLY A 195 15.42 11.92 -8.11
CA GLY A 195 14.27 11.01 -8.29
C GLY A 195 13.68 10.89 -9.71
N ASP A 196 14.24 11.59 -10.70
CA ASP A 196 13.66 11.67 -12.06
C ASP A 196 14.03 10.51 -12.98
N CYS A 197 14.93 9.61 -12.56
CA CYS A 197 15.31 8.50 -13.41
C CYS A 197 14.21 7.43 -13.44
N LYS A 198 13.35 7.53 -14.46
CA LYS A 198 12.27 6.57 -14.77
C LYS A 198 12.75 5.11 -14.86
N ASN A 199 14.04 4.89 -15.12
CA ASN A 199 14.60 3.55 -15.22
C ASN A 199 14.83 2.87 -13.86
N CYS A 200 15.08 3.62 -12.78
CA CYS A 200 15.32 3.05 -11.45
C CYS A 200 14.29 3.42 -10.39
N ARG A 201 13.30 4.27 -10.72
CA ARG A 201 12.27 4.69 -9.78
C ARG A 201 11.46 3.52 -9.21
N LEU A 202 11.01 2.58 -10.05
CA LEU A 202 10.30 1.39 -9.58
C LEU A 202 11.15 0.52 -8.63
N PHE A 203 12.46 0.43 -8.88
CA PHE A 203 13.39 -0.27 -7.99
C PHE A 203 13.40 0.39 -6.61
N TRP A 204 13.55 1.71 -6.56
CA TRP A 204 13.59 2.47 -5.31
C TRP A 204 12.27 2.43 -4.54
N ILE A 205 11.13 2.49 -5.24
CA ILE A 205 9.81 2.29 -4.63
C ILE A 205 9.75 0.91 -3.94
N CYS A 206 10.24 -0.15 -4.58
CA CYS A 206 10.26 -1.48 -3.97
C CYS A 206 11.19 -1.55 -2.76
N VAL A 207 12.35 -0.89 -2.80
CA VAL A 207 13.29 -0.79 -1.66
C VAL A 207 12.61 -0.07 -0.49
N ASN A 208 11.99 1.09 -0.74
CA ASN A 208 11.34 1.88 0.30
C ASN A 208 10.20 1.10 0.96
N ILE A 209 9.36 0.45 0.15
CA ILE A 209 8.28 -0.40 0.65
C ILE A 209 8.84 -1.57 1.48
N ALA A 210 9.94 -2.19 1.04
CA ALA A 210 10.58 -3.26 1.81
C ALA A 210 11.20 -2.78 3.14
N ASN A 211 11.67 -1.53 3.20
CA ASN A 211 12.19 -0.92 4.43
C ASN A 211 11.05 -0.57 5.41
N ILE A 212 9.90 -0.13 4.88
CA ILE A 212 8.69 0.18 5.67
C ILE A 212 8.07 -1.08 6.29
N LEU A 213 8.28 -2.26 5.68
CA LEU A 213 7.66 -3.54 6.08
C LEU A 213 8.58 -4.44 6.92
#